data_AF-A0A9X3R5P2-F1
#
_entry.id   AF-A0A9X3R5P2-F1
#
_cell.length_a   1.000
_cell.length_b   1.000
_cell.length_c   1.000
_cell.angle_alpha   90.00
_cell.angle_beta   90.00
_cell.angle_gamma   90.00
#
_symmetry.space_group_name_H-M   'P 1'
#
loop_
_entity.id
_entity.type
_entity.pdbx_description
1 polymer ?
#
loop_
_entity_poly.entity_id
_entity_poly.type
_entity_poly.pdbx_seq_one_letter_code
_entity_poly.pdbx_strand_id
1 'polypeptide(L)'
;MSILSRIPSTELGTRFTHYGWFCCVVPVYLGDLEGEAPLVAERNGIPEWVLSLASALFGALVQVAAIVAPGRDIQVPLVVTGPIMPPPGGDR
;
A
#
# COMPACT_ATOMS: atom_id res chain seq x y z
N MET A 1 -13.58 -5.35 -5.56
CA MET A 1 -13.74 -4.87 -6.95
C MET A 1 -13.20 -3.42 -7.10
N SER A 2 -11.88 -3.13 -7.28
CA SER A 2 -11.45 -1.70 -7.55
C SER A 2 -11.54 -1.37 -9.03
N ILE A 3 -12.52 -2.00 -9.69
CA ILE A 3 -13.02 -1.59 -10.99
C ILE A 3 -14.12 -0.53 -10.79
N LEU A 4 -14.82 -0.54 -9.65
CA LEU A 4 -15.94 0.35 -9.35
C LEU A 4 -15.55 1.54 -8.47
N SER A 5 -14.68 1.35 -7.48
CA SER A 5 -14.25 2.42 -6.55
C SER A 5 -12.86 2.93 -6.93
N ARG A 6 -12.77 3.60 -8.08
CA ARG A 6 -11.53 4.23 -8.54
C ARG A 6 -11.18 5.37 -7.58
N ILE A 7 -9.94 5.40 -7.08
CA ILE A 7 -9.43 6.56 -6.33
C ILE A 7 -9.45 7.78 -7.27
N PRO A 8 -10.14 8.88 -6.90
CA PRO A 8 -10.21 10.08 -7.71
C PRO A 8 -8.83 10.65 -8.00
N SER A 9 -8.62 11.16 -9.22
CA SER A 9 -7.34 11.79 -9.59
C SER A 9 -6.98 12.99 -8.68
N THR A 10 -7.95 13.58 -8.00
CA THR A 10 -7.75 14.68 -7.03
C THR A 10 -7.10 14.21 -5.73
N GLU A 11 -7.24 12.93 -5.37
CA GLU A 11 -6.58 12.33 -4.20
C GLU A 11 -5.16 11.86 -4.52
N LEU A 12 -4.87 11.61 -5.80
CA LEU A 12 -3.54 11.29 -6.31
C LEU A 12 -2.72 12.59 -6.40
N GLY A 13 -1.55 12.60 -5.76
CA GLY A 13 -0.69 13.77 -5.61
C GLY A 13 -1.01 14.65 -4.39
N THR A 14 -2.13 14.43 -3.69
CA THR A 14 -2.47 15.13 -2.44
C THR A 14 -2.37 14.19 -1.24
N ARG A 15 -3.31 13.25 -1.14
CA ARG A 15 -3.39 12.27 -0.04
C ARG A 15 -2.48 11.08 -0.30
N PHE A 16 -2.43 10.61 -1.55
CA PHE A 16 -1.52 9.57 -1.99
C PHE A 16 -0.41 10.20 -2.84
N THR A 17 0.81 10.16 -2.36
CA THR A 17 1.95 10.87 -2.95
C THR A 17 2.90 9.96 -3.70
N HIS A 18 2.87 8.66 -3.44
CA HIS A 18 3.81 7.69 -4.00
C HIS A 18 3.13 6.43 -4.54
N TYR A 19 3.79 5.79 -5.49
CA TYR A 19 3.52 4.42 -5.90
C TYR A 19 4.33 3.46 -5.02
N GLY A 20 3.81 2.26 -4.84
CA GLY A 20 4.54 1.20 -4.16
C GLY A 20 3.99 -0.19 -4.36
N TRP A 21 4.56 -1.14 -3.61
CA TRP A 21 4.16 -2.53 -3.57
C TRP A 21 3.99 -2.99 -2.13
N PHE A 22 2.88 -3.66 -1.86
CA PHE A 22 2.64 -4.42 -0.63
C PHE A 22 3.04 -5.87 -0.84
N CYS A 23 3.93 -6.37 0.04
CA CYS A 23 4.51 -7.71 -0.02
C CYS A 23 5.11 -8.09 -1.38
N CYS A 24 5.59 -7.10 -2.15
CA CYS A 24 6.11 -7.26 -3.52
C CYS A 24 5.12 -7.88 -4.53
N VAL A 25 3.83 -8.01 -4.18
CA VAL A 25 2.81 -8.69 -5.00
C VAL A 25 1.70 -7.74 -5.40
N VAL A 26 1.27 -6.86 -4.49
CA VAL A 26 0.11 -5.99 -4.71
C VAL A 26 0.60 -4.57 -4.99
N PRO A 27 0.35 -4.00 -6.18
CA PRO A 27 0.67 -2.61 -6.44
C PRO A 27 -0.32 -1.70 -5.68
N VAL A 28 0.23 -0.74 -4.95
CA VAL A 28 -0.49 0.16 -4.05
C VAL A 28 -0.12 1.62 -4.29
N TYR A 29 -1.00 2.51 -3.90
CA TYR A 29 -0.71 3.91 -3.65
C TYR A 29 -0.34 4.09 -2.19
N LEU A 30 0.66 4.95 -1.96
CA LEU A 30 1.20 5.26 -0.65
C LEU A 30 1.06 6.76 -0.37
N GLY A 31 0.70 7.09 0.86
CA GLY A 31 0.64 8.46 1.38
C GLY A 31 1.19 8.51 2.79
N ASP A 32 1.48 9.72 3.27
CA ASP A 32 1.94 9.95 4.65
C ASP A 32 3.13 9.05 5.06
N LEU A 33 4.16 8.96 4.21
CA LEU A 33 5.29 8.05 4.42
C LEU A 33 6.10 8.34 5.70
N GLU A 34 6.06 9.58 6.18
CA GLU A 34 6.75 9.99 7.42
C GLU A 34 5.86 9.91 8.66
N GLY A 35 4.57 9.59 8.48
CA GLY A 35 3.63 9.38 9.59
C GLY A 35 3.89 8.06 10.33
N GLU A 36 3.30 7.91 11.52
CA GLU A 36 3.39 6.67 12.31
C GLU A 36 2.84 5.44 11.57
N ALA A 37 1.87 5.65 10.68
CA ALA A 37 1.30 4.61 9.83
C ALA A 37 1.08 5.17 8.42
N PRO A 38 1.83 4.69 7.41
CA PRO A 38 1.63 5.15 6.04
C PRO A 38 0.23 4.78 5.54
N LEU A 39 -0.39 5.69 4.81
CA LEU A 39 -1.62 5.41 4.10
C LEU A 39 -1.33 4.45 2.94
N VAL A 40 -2.02 3.31 2.92
CA VAL A 40 -1.89 2.30 1.87
C VAL A 40 -3.26 2.08 1.24
N ALA A 41 -3.34 2.20 -0.08
CA ALA A 41 -4.55 1.87 -0.83
C ALA A 41 -4.21 1.10 -2.10
N GLU A 42 -5.11 0.24 -2.56
CA GLU A 42 -4.92 -0.50 -3.80
C GLU A 42 -4.83 0.43 -5.00
N ARG A 43 -3.97 0.06 -5.96
CA ARG A 43 -3.88 0.82 -7.20
C ARG A 43 -5.15 0.65 -8.03
N ASN A 44 -5.55 1.73 -8.70
CA ASN A 44 -6.66 1.73 -9.64
C ASN A 44 -6.47 0.62 -10.69
N GLY A 45 -7.48 -0.24 -10.90
CA GLY A 45 -7.43 -1.38 -11.81
C GLY A 45 -7.09 -2.73 -11.15
N ILE A 46 -6.77 -2.74 -9.85
CA ILE A 46 -6.59 -3.96 -9.06
C ILE A 46 -7.91 -4.32 -8.35
N PRO A 47 -8.33 -5.59 -8.24
CA PRO A 47 -9.54 -5.90 -7.48
C PRO A 47 -9.42 -5.56 -5.97
N GLU A 48 -10.42 -4.90 -5.35
CA GLU A 48 -10.37 -4.47 -3.91
C GLU A 48 -10.12 -5.57 -2.86
N TRP A 49 -10.24 -6.83 -3.27
CA TRP A 49 -9.98 -7.94 -2.37
C TRP A 49 -8.51 -8.32 -2.36
N VAL A 50 -7.68 -7.82 -3.28
CA VAL A 50 -6.30 -8.29 -3.47
C VAL A 50 -5.41 -7.83 -2.32
N LEU A 51 -5.47 -6.56 -1.92
CA LEU A 51 -4.72 -6.09 -0.75
C LEU A 51 -5.23 -6.73 0.53
N SER A 52 -6.56 -6.84 0.67
CA SER A 52 -7.18 -7.51 1.81
C SER A 52 -6.73 -8.98 1.92
N LEU A 53 -6.72 -9.72 0.81
CA LEU A 53 -6.28 -11.10 0.75
C LEU A 53 -4.78 -11.23 1.02
N ALA A 54 -3.95 -10.39 0.40
CA ALA A 54 -2.52 -10.39 0.64
C ALA A 54 -2.19 -10.09 2.12
N SER A 55 -2.92 -9.16 2.73
CA SER A 55 -2.77 -8.81 4.15
C SER A 55 -3.19 -9.97 5.05
N ALA A 56 -4.30 -10.64 4.75
CA ALA A 56 -4.77 -11.81 5.49
C ALA A 56 -3.78 -12.99 5.40
N LEU A 57 -3.26 -13.27 4.20
CA LEU A 57 -2.25 -14.31 3.97
C LEU A 57 -0.95 -14.00 4.71
N PHE A 58 -0.46 -12.76 4.63
CA PHE A 58 0.73 -12.35 5.37
C PHE A 58 0.50 -12.45 6.89
N GLY A 59 -0.66 -12.02 7.39
CA GLY A 59 -1.03 -12.16 8.80
C GLY A 59 -1.05 -13.61 9.27
N ALA A 60 -1.52 -14.55 8.45
CA ALA A 60 -1.46 -15.98 8.76
C ALA A 60 0.00 -16.48 8.84
N LEU A 61 0.88 -16.03 7.94
CA LEU A 61 2.31 -16.36 7.99
C LEU A 61 3.00 -15.78 9.23
N VAL A 62 2.64 -14.56 9.62
CA VAL A 62 3.13 -13.93 10.86
C VAL A 62 2.74 -14.74 12.08
N GLN A 63 1.49 -15.23 12.17
CA GLN A 63 1.05 -16.08 13.27
C GLN A 63 1.83 -17.39 13.35
N VAL A 64 2.09 -18.04 12.21
CA VAL A 64 2.92 -19.25 12.15
C VAL A 64 4.36 -18.93 12.58
N ALA A 65 4.92 -17.83 12.10
CA ALA A 65 6.28 -17.40 12.44
C ALA A 65 6.43 -17.05 13.94
N ALA A 66 5.40 -16.48 14.57
CA ALA A 66 5.39 -16.22 16.01
C ALA A 66 5.47 -17.50 16.85
N ILE A 67 4.98 -18.64 16.33
CA ILE A 67 5.08 -19.96 16.98
C ILE A 67 6.47 -20.58 16.75
N VAL A 68 6.98 -20.52 15.52
CA VAL A 68 8.23 -21.20 15.11
C VAL A 68 9.48 -20.43 15.57
N ALA A 69 9.41 -19.11 15.60
CA ALA A 69 10.52 -18.23 15.97
C ALA A 69 10.01 -17.09 16.88
N PRO A 70 9.63 -17.41 18.13
CA PRO A 70 9.11 -16.42 19.06
C PRO A 70 10.15 -15.33 19.31
N GLY A 71 9.72 -14.07 19.33
CA GLY A 71 10.58 -12.89 19.55
C GLY A 71 11.27 -12.34 18.30
N ARG A 72 11.05 -12.94 17.12
CA ARG A 72 11.50 -12.33 15.87
C ARG A 72 10.63 -11.13 15.52
N ASP A 73 11.28 -10.00 15.26
CA ASP A 73 10.61 -8.83 14.68
C ASP A 73 10.32 -9.09 13.19
N ILE A 74 9.03 -9.13 12.83
CA ILE A 74 8.59 -9.41 11.46
C ILE A 74 8.10 -8.11 10.85
N GLN A 75 8.83 -7.66 9.85
CA GLN A 75 8.50 -6.45 9.11
C GLN A 75 7.70 -6.80 7.86
N VAL A 76 6.62 -6.06 7.63
CA VAL A 76 5.84 -6.17 6.39
C VAL A 76 6.62 -5.46 5.28
N PRO A 77 6.91 -6.11 4.14
CA PRO A 77 7.58 -5.43 3.04
C PRO A 77 6.64 -4.44 2.38
N LEU A 78 6.92 -3.15 2.54
CA LEU A 78 6.30 -2.06 1.81
C LEU A 78 7.36 -1.34 0.97
N VAL A 79 7.29 -1.47 -0.34
CA VAL A 79 8.31 -0.95 -1.25
C VAL A 79 7.78 0.31 -1.93
N VAL A 80 8.42 1.45 -1.69
CA VAL A 80 8.14 2.70 -2.42
C VAL A 80 8.88 2.66 -3.75
N THR A 81 8.18 2.91 -4.87
CA THR A 81 8.76 2.84 -6.21
C THR A 81 8.95 4.19 -6.88
N GLY A 82 8.21 5.22 -6.45
CA GLY A 82 8.40 6.57 -6.95
C GLY A 82 7.23 7.50 -6.64
N PRO A 83 7.40 8.81 -6.82
CA PRO A 83 6.35 9.79 -6.59
C PRO A 83 5.27 9.74 -7.69
N ILE A 84 4.06 10.18 -7.32
CA ILE A 84 2.98 10.46 -8.27
C ILE A 84 3.16 11.90 -8.80
N MET A 85 3.30 12.07 -10.12
CA MET A 85 3.27 13.39 -10.79
C MET A 85 1.85 13.71 -11.29
N PRO A 86 1.42 15.00 -11.30
CA PRO A 86 2.20 16.18 -10.94
C PRO A 86 2.07 16.55 -9.45
N PRO A 87 3.06 17.25 -8.87
CA PRO A 87 2.98 17.77 -7.51
C PRO A 87 1.80 18.75 -7.39
N PRO A 88 1.21 18.90 -6.19
CA PRO A 88 0.16 19.87 -5.94
C PRO A 88 0.75 21.28 -6.16
N GLY A 89 0.40 21.91 -7.28
CA GLY A 89 0.87 23.26 -7.66
C GLY A 89 1.51 23.40 -9.05
N GLY A 90 1.59 22.34 -9.86
CA GLY A 90 2.28 22.35 -11.17
C GLY A 90 1.52 22.90 -12.38
N ASP A 91 0.50 23.74 -12.22
CA ASP A 91 -0.22 24.43 -13.31
C ASP A 91 -0.10 25.96 -13.18
N ARG A 92 1.13 26.48 -13.15
CA ARG A 92 1.41 27.92 -13.33
C ARG A 92 2.64 28.15 -14.19
#